data_AF-A0A1W9SIJ6-F1
#
_entry.id   AF-A0A1W9SIJ6-F1
#
_cell.length_a   1.000
_cell.length_b   1.000
_cell.length_c   1.000
_cell.angle_alpha   90.00
_cell.angle_beta   90.00
_cell.angle_gamma   90.00
#
_symmetry.space_group_name_H-M   'P 1'
#
loop_
_entity.id
_entity.type
_entity.pdbx_description
1 polymer ?
#
loop_
_entity_poly.entity_id
_entity_poly.type
_entity_poly.pdbx_seq_one_letter_code
_entity_poly.pdbx_strand_id
1 'polypeptide(L)'
;MIVSRKINEIKGIIDSAVVMGTAENKAILKAAGLFLPEFENTTDTDLLIGIKAEGKSIINEAMNTIEKLFSDLKNSTDDTSDFLPRSLEGAIRQLPEANLSLISVAGKYAASEAKKALRNGLHVMIFSDNVPIEDEIDLKQFAKKKELLVMGPDCGTAIINNIPLAFANAVNKGNIGIVAASGTGLQEISSIISNAGAGISQAIGTGGRDISKQVGGIMFIEALKTLNEDEETKIIVLVSKPPHADVLQKISREIKQIEKPVIAMFIGGDEKLVKSSGAIAAATLEEAAIIAINLATGQDPEQSKAGLQFRNQKIDKLAQIEAKKKTVNQKYLRGLFSGGTLCDETQLILQKYIGDVYSNTPLNPEYKLKDSNQCFENTILDLGEDEFTVGRPHPMIDFSLRNEKIIEQAENKNVAVILLDVVLGFGANLAPSAELVPVIKKALKKSPELTLVCSVTGTEKDPQNKKKVKSELENAGAMVMDSNAAASEVAGKIIKNLK
;
A
#
# COMPACT_ATOMS: atom_id res chain seq x y z
N MET A 1 6.32 14.65 -10.66
CA MET A 1 5.47 13.51 -11.07
C MET A 1 4.31 13.92 -12.00
N ILE A 2 3.46 14.89 -11.63
CA ILE A 2 2.40 15.40 -12.54
C ILE A 2 2.97 15.89 -13.88
N VAL A 3 4.13 16.53 -13.85
CA VAL A 3 4.82 17.06 -15.05
C VAL A 3 5.20 15.94 -16.03
N SER A 4 5.89 14.88 -15.57
CA SER A 4 6.27 13.74 -16.42
C SER A 4 5.05 13.07 -17.09
N ARG A 5 3.96 12.90 -16.34
CA ARG A 5 2.73 12.31 -16.87
C ARG A 5 2.11 13.16 -17.99
N LYS A 6 2.00 14.48 -17.79
CA LYS A 6 1.47 15.39 -18.81
C LYS A 6 2.33 15.42 -20.08
N ILE A 7 3.65 15.26 -19.95
CA ILE A 7 4.54 15.10 -21.11
C ILE A 7 4.28 13.75 -21.81
N ASN A 8 4.14 12.67 -21.02
CA ASN A 8 3.54 11.37 -21.36
C ASN A 8 2.41 11.41 -22.40
N GLU A 9 1.52 12.37 -22.25
CA GLU A 9 0.28 12.47 -23.04
C GLU A 9 0.48 13.15 -24.41
N ILE A 10 1.63 13.80 -24.64
CA ILE A 10 1.93 14.47 -25.91
C ILE A 10 2.22 13.42 -26.99
N LYS A 11 1.44 13.46 -28.08
CA LYS A 11 1.56 12.50 -29.18
C LYS A 11 2.96 12.59 -29.81
N GLY A 12 3.66 11.46 -29.85
CA GLY A 12 5.01 11.33 -30.41
C GLY A 12 6.13 11.47 -29.37
N ILE A 13 5.80 11.62 -28.09
CA ILE A 13 6.72 11.30 -26.98
C ILE A 13 6.81 9.78 -26.84
N ILE A 14 8.03 9.26 -26.84
CA ILE A 14 8.32 7.84 -26.63
C ILE A 14 8.49 7.56 -25.14
N ASP A 15 9.23 8.43 -24.44
CA ASP A 15 9.44 8.33 -22.99
C ASP A 15 9.92 9.69 -22.45
N SER A 16 9.64 9.98 -21.18
CA SER A 16 10.17 11.16 -20.49
C SER A 16 10.27 10.97 -18.99
N ALA A 17 11.24 11.67 -18.40
CA ALA A 17 11.48 11.68 -16.98
C ALA A 17 11.82 13.08 -16.49
N VAL A 18 11.21 13.48 -15.38
CA VAL A 18 11.50 14.72 -14.64
C VAL A 18 11.83 14.32 -13.21
N VAL A 19 13.12 14.36 -12.86
CA VAL A 19 13.65 13.82 -11.61
C VAL A 19 14.70 14.77 -11.02
N MET A 20 14.94 14.67 -9.71
CA MET A 20 16.07 15.38 -9.08
C MET A 20 17.40 14.70 -9.44
N GLY A 21 18.52 15.41 -9.49
CA GLY A 21 19.82 14.90 -9.92
C GLY A 21 20.55 14.00 -8.93
N THR A 22 19.81 13.22 -8.13
CA THR A 22 20.40 12.26 -7.19
C THR A 22 21.13 11.13 -7.96
N ALA A 23 22.07 10.44 -7.30
CA ALA A 23 22.81 9.36 -7.93
C ALA A 23 21.88 8.24 -8.42
N GLU A 24 20.84 7.94 -7.64
CA GLU A 24 19.80 6.96 -7.95
C GLU A 24 19.01 7.39 -9.18
N ASN A 25 18.53 8.64 -9.21
CA ASN A 25 17.79 9.19 -10.35
C ASN A 25 18.65 9.29 -11.63
N LYS A 26 19.95 9.52 -11.51
CA LYS A 26 20.88 9.44 -12.64
C LYS A 26 21.01 8.01 -13.16
N ALA A 27 21.13 7.02 -12.28
CA ALA A 27 21.17 5.61 -12.66
C ALA A 27 19.85 5.18 -13.35
N ILE A 28 18.72 5.67 -12.84
CA ILE A 28 17.38 5.54 -13.45
C ILE A 28 17.39 6.06 -14.89
N LEU A 29 17.85 7.31 -15.09
CA LEU A 29 17.88 7.91 -16.42
C LEU A 29 18.78 7.10 -17.38
N LYS A 30 19.88 6.52 -16.86
CA LYS A 30 20.77 5.64 -17.66
C LYS A 30 20.04 4.37 -18.08
N ALA A 31 19.35 3.70 -17.15
CA ALA A 31 18.58 2.49 -17.44
C ALA A 31 17.42 2.72 -18.42
N ALA A 32 16.75 3.87 -18.32
CA ALA A 32 15.66 4.26 -19.21
C ALA A 32 16.15 4.76 -20.59
N GLY A 33 17.45 4.92 -20.80
CA GLY A 33 17.99 5.53 -22.02
C GLY A 33 17.61 7.00 -22.19
N LEU A 34 17.34 7.70 -21.08
CA LEU A 34 16.99 9.11 -20.99
C LEU A 34 18.14 9.97 -20.43
N PHE A 35 19.28 9.35 -20.11
CA PHE A 35 20.44 10.06 -19.59
C PHE A 35 21.15 10.85 -20.68
N LEU A 36 21.32 12.15 -20.43
CA LEU A 36 22.09 13.05 -21.28
C LEU A 36 23.49 13.27 -20.67
N PRO A 37 24.55 13.43 -21.48
CA PRO A 37 25.91 13.68 -20.97
C PRO A 37 26.01 14.84 -19.98
N GLU A 38 25.16 15.85 -20.13
CA GLU A 38 25.06 17.03 -19.26
C GLU A 38 24.68 16.66 -17.82
N PHE A 39 24.04 15.50 -17.60
CA PHE A 39 23.61 15.05 -16.27
C PHE A 39 24.74 14.46 -15.43
N GLU A 40 25.92 14.16 -16.01
CA GLU A 40 27.04 13.59 -15.25
C GLU A 40 27.46 14.53 -14.11
N ASN A 41 27.50 15.83 -14.39
CA ASN A 41 28.06 16.86 -13.50
C ASN A 41 27.01 17.61 -12.65
N THR A 42 25.75 17.17 -12.64
CA THR A 42 24.70 17.80 -11.83
C THR A 42 24.74 17.35 -10.37
N THR A 43 24.17 18.16 -9.49
CA THR A 43 23.98 17.87 -8.06
C THR A 43 22.64 17.21 -7.82
N ASP A 44 22.42 16.70 -6.61
CA ASP A 44 21.13 16.14 -6.18
C ASP A 44 20.00 17.17 -6.05
N THR A 45 20.33 18.45 -6.05
CA THR A 45 19.36 19.55 -6.04
C THR A 45 18.96 20.03 -7.43
N ASP A 46 19.64 19.58 -8.49
CA ASP A 46 19.30 19.96 -9.86
C ASP A 46 18.09 19.17 -10.36
N LEU A 47 17.18 19.83 -11.09
CA LEU A 47 16.10 19.15 -11.76
C LEU A 47 16.56 18.68 -13.14
N LEU A 48 16.53 17.36 -13.38
CA LEU A 48 16.89 16.73 -14.64
C LEU A 48 15.64 16.37 -15.44
N ILE A 49 15.64 16.74 -16.71
CA ILE A 49 14.54 16.50 -17.64
C ILE A 49 15.09 15.74 -18.85
N GLY A 50 14.79 14.44 -18.93
CA GLY A 50 15.10 13.60 -20.08
C GLY A 50 13.85 13.39 -20.94
N ILE A 51 13.92 13.67 -22.24
CA ILE A 51 12.80 13.50 -23.18
C ILE A 51 13.27 12.73 -24.41
N LYS A 52 12.56 11.64 -24.73
CA LYS A 52 12.73 10.85 -25.94
C LYS A 52 11.48 10.97 -26.79
N ALA A 53 11.62 11.42 -28.04
CA ALA A 53 10.51 11.72 -28.93
C ALA A 53 10.81 11.31 -30.38
N GLU A 54 9.77 11.19 -31.20
CA GLU A 54 9.87 10.87 -32.65
C GLU A 54 10.49 12.02 -33.47
N GLY A 55 10.58 13.24 -32.92
CA GLY A 55 11.15 14.39 -33.62
C GLY A 55 11.38 15.62 -32.74
N LYS A 56 12.23 16.54 -33.21
CA LYS A 56 12.61 17.76 -32.48
C LYS A 56 11.45 18.72 -32.19
N SER A 57 10.46 18.80 -33.08
CA SER A 57 9.30 19.67 -32.88
C SER A 57 8.48 19.28 -31.65
N ILE A 58 8.37 17.97 -31.40
CA ILE A 58 7.64 17.41 -30.26
C ILE A 58 8.41 17.69 -28.95
N ILE A 59 9.74 17.65 -28.99
CA ILE A 59 10.57 18.04 -27.83
C ILE A 59 10.31 19.50 -27.45
N ASN A 60 10.20 20.41 -28.42
CA ASN A 60 9.89 21.81 -28.14
C ASN A 60 8.48 21.99 -27.54
N GLU A 61 7.50 21.23 -28.02
CA GLU A 61 6.14 21.23 -27.45
C GLU A 61 6.14 20.73 -26.00
N ALA A 62 6.87 19.66 -25.71
CA ALA A 62 7.05 19.14 -24.36
C ALA A 62 7.73 20.16 -23.45
N MET A 63 8.82 20.81 -23.91
CA MET A 63 9.50 21.86 -23.15
C MET A 63 8.60 23.05 -22.84
N ASN A 64 7.81 23.54 -23.82
CA ASN A 64 6.83 24.61 -23.59
C ASN A 64 5.78 24.21 -22.55
N THR A 65 5.33 22.95 -22.58
CA THR A 65 4.38 22.41 -21.60
C THR A 65 5.00 22.39 -20.20
N ILE A 66 6.26 21.98 -20.08
CA ILE A 66 7.00 21.97 -18.82
C ILE A 66 7.15 23.39 -18.25
N GLU A 67 7.58 24.35 -19.07
CA GLU A 67 7.74 25.75 -18.66
C GLU A 67 6.42 26.33 -18.14
N LYS A 68 5.31 26.06 -18.85
CA LYS A 68 3.98 26.50 -18.43
C LYS A 68 3.56 25.87 -17.09
N LEU A 69 3.84 24.58 -16.90
CA LEU A 69 3.54 23.92 -15.62
C LEU A 69 4.35 24.50 -14.47
N PHE A 70 5.62 24.86 -14.70
CA PHE A 70 6.45 25.51 -13.69
C PHE A 70 6.02 26.96 -13.41
N SER A 71 5.57 27.71 -14.43
CA SER A 71 5.03 29.06 -14.22
C SER A 71 3.73 29.03 -13.43
N ASP A 72 2.85 28.07 -13.73
CA ASP A 72 1.57 27.93 -13.03
C ASP A 72 1.79 27.54 -11.56
N LEU A 73 2.77 26.68 -11.28
CA LEU A 73 3.18 26.33 -9.91
C LEU A 73 3.69 27.54 -9.13
N LYS A 74 4.49 28.42 -9.76
CA LYS A 74 4.97 29.67 -9.13
C LYS A 74 3.87 30.69 -8.87
N ASN A 75 2.87 30.76 -9.75
CA ASN A 75 1.76 31.71 -9.59
C ASN A 75 0.68 31.20 -8.62
N SER A 76 0.57 29.87 -8.43
CA SER A 76 -0.37 29.28 -7.47
C SER A 76 0.03 29.47 -6.00
N THR A 77 1.28 29.85 -5.74
CA THR A 77 1.78 30.13 -4.38
C THR A 77 1.53 31.55 -3.88
N ASP A 78 1.02 32.46 -4.72
CA ASP A 78 0.86 33.88 -4.37
C ASP A 78 -0.51 34.26 -3.75
N ASP A 79 -1.49 33.33 -3.69
CA ASP A 79 -2.85 33.63 -3.18
C ASP A 79 -3.15 33.12 -1.75
N THR A 80 -2.18 32.56 -1.03
CA THR A 80 -2.30 32.30 0.42
C THR A 80 -1.07 32.83 1.16
N SER A 81 -1.27 33.90 1.92
CA SER A 81 -0.26 34.72 2.61
C SER A 81 0.47 34.05 3.80
N ASP A 82 0.63 32.73 3.83
CA ASP A 82 1.29 32.05 4.93
C ASP A 82 2.75 31.74 4.60
N PHE A 83 3.66 32.33 5.38
CA PHE A 83 5.08 32.02 5.34
C PHE A 83 5.28 30.51 5.55
N LEU A 84 5.80 29.81 4.52
CA LEU A 84 6.17 28.41 4.62
C LEU A 84 7.61 28.29 5.15
N PRO A 85 7.82 27.71 6.35
CA PRO A 85 9.14 27.59 6.93
C PRO A 85 10.02 26.64 6.11
N ARG A 86 11.27 27.04 5.85
CA ARG A 86 12.23 26.25 5.06
C ARG A 86 13.08 25.29 5.88
N SER A 87 12.92 25.29 7.20
CA SER A 87 13.60 24.37 8.11
C SER A 87 12.65 23.93 9.21
N LEU A 88 12.97 22.78 9.82
CA LEU A 88 12.23 22.26 10.96
C LEU A 88 12.21 23.26 12.13
N GLU A 89 13.33 23.92 12.42
CA GLU A 89 13.41 24.92 13.49
C GLU A 89 12.51 26.14 13.20
N GLY A 90 12.45 26.56 11.94
CA GLY A 90 11.51 27.60 11.51
C GLY A 90 10.06 27.16 11.73
N ALA A 91 9.74 25.91 11.38
CA ALA A 91 8.41 25.34 11.55
C ALA A 91 8.00 25.24 13.02
N ILE A 92 8.88 24.76 13.90
CA ILE A 92 8.62 24.67 15.34
C ILE A 92 8.39 26.05 15.96
N ARG A 93 9.11 27.09 15.50
CA ARG A 93 8.87 28.46 15.98
C ARG A 93 7.50 28.99 15.56
N GLN A 94 7.02 28.60 14.38
CA GLN A 94 5.74 29.03 13.84
C GLN A 94 4.57 28.20 14.39
N LEU A 95 4.82 26.94 14.75
CA LEU A 95 3.86 26.02 15.34
C LEU A 95 4.43 25.40 16.64
N PRO A 96 4.52 26.17 17.75
CA PRO A 96 5.14 25.70 19.00
C PRO A 96 4.45 24.49 19.64
N GLU A 97 3.18 24.27 19.33
CA GLU A 97 2.35 23.16 19.79
C GLU A 97 2.47 21.89 18.92
N ALA A 98 3.27 21.95 17.84
CA ALA A 98 3.55 20.78 17.02
C ALA A 98 4.05 19.63 17.91
N ASN A 99 3.47 18.45 17.74
CA ASN A 99 3.86 17.24 18.47
C ASN A 99 4.34 16.12 17.56
N LEU A 100 4.21 16.26 16.24
CA LEU A 100 4.54 15.24 15.26
C LEU A 100 5.24 15.86 14.05
N SER A 101 6.28 15.19 13.54
CA SER A 101 6.95 15.52 12.28
C SER A 101 6.84 14.36 11.29
N LEU A 102 6.26 14.60 10.12
CA LEU A 102 6.22 13.65 9.01
C LEU A 102 7.39 13.90 8.04
N ILE A 103 8.22 12.89 7.81
CA ILE A 103 9.47 12.97 7.07
C ILE A 103 9.39 12.13 5.79
N SER A 104 9.33 12.83 4.66
CA SER A 104 9.22 12.28 3.31
C SER A 104 10.30 12.83 2.37
N VAL A 105 11.51 13.03 2.88
CA VAL A 105 12.71 13.42 2.10
C VAL A 105 13.41 12.18 1.55
N ALA A 106 14.47 12.33 0.76
CA ALA A 106 15.25 11.18 0.32
C ALA A 106 15.85 10.40 1.51
N GLY A 107 15.87 9.06 1.43
CA GLY A 107 16.25 8.17 2.53
C GLY A 107 17.57 8.52 3.22
N LYS A 108 18.60 8.88 2.43
CA LYS A 108 19.91 9.33 2.92
C LYS A 108 19.88 10.53 3.88
N TYR A 109 18.82 11.35 3.85
CA TYR A 109 18.64 12.51 4.74
C TYR A 109 17.61 12.28 5.84
N ALA A 110 16.71 11.29 5.67
CA ALA A 110 15.57 11.10 6.55
C ALA A 110 15.97 10.84 8.00
N ALA A 111 17.03 10.06 8.24
CA ALA A 111 17.50 9.78 9.59
C ALA A 111 18.01 11.04 10.32
N SER A 112 18.71 11.93 9.61
CA SER A 112 19.22 13.19 10.16
C SER A 112 18.07 14.11 10.57
N GLU A 113 17.08 14.29 9.69
CA GLU A 113 15.91 15.11 9.98
C GLU A 113 15.06 14.52 11.12
N ALA A 114 14.92 13.19 11.16
CA ALA A 114 14.22 12.49 12.24
C ALA A 114 14.89 12.74 13.59
N LYS A 115 16.21 12.66 13.65
CA LYS A 115 16.98 12.92 14.87
C LYS A 115 16.83 14.36 15.35
N LYS A 116 16.73 15.34 14.44
CA LYS A 116 16.45 16.74 14.79
C LYS A 116 15.05 16.89 15.40
N ALA A 117 14.03 16.28 14.79
CA ALA A 117 12.66 16.30 15.30
C ALA A 117 12.56 15.68 16.70
N LEU A 118 13.13 14.50 16.90
CA LEU A 118 13.16 13.84 18.20
C LEU A 118 13.87 14.65 19.29
N ARG A 119 14.96 15.35 18.93
CA ARG A 119 15.67 16.24 19.87
C ARG A 119 14.83 17.43 20.31
N ASN A 120 13.86 17.84 19.50
CA ASN A 120 12.91 18.90 19.82
C ASN A 120 11.62 18.37 20.47
N GLY A 121 11.57 17.09 20.85
CA GLY A 121 10.41 16.52 21.56
C GLY A 121 9.24 16.13 20.66
N LEU A 122 9.44 16.04 19.34
CA LEU A 122 8.40 15.65 18.40
C LEU A 122 8.37 14.13 18.24
N HIS A 123 7.18 13.53 18.20
CA HIS A 123 6.97 12.23 17.56
C HIS A 123 7.38 12.33 16.10
N VAL A 124 7.79 11.21 15.49
CA VAL A 124 8.23 11.20 14.10
C VAL A 124 7.53 10.09 13.33
N MET A 125 7.07 10.42 12.12
CA MET A 125 6.76 9.44 11.09
C MET A 125 7.76 9.57 9.96
N ILE A 126 8.48 8.48 9.66
CA ILE A 126 9.43 8.38 8.57
C ILE A 126 8.73 7.59 7.47
N PHE A 127 8.10 8.32 6.55
CA PHE A 127 7.54 7.76 5.32
C PHE A 127 8.65 7.29 4.37
N SER A 128 9.77 8.00 4.41
CA SER A 128 10.93 7.76 3.56
C SER A 128 11.45 6.33 3.71
N ASP A 129 11.69 5.67 2.57
CA ASP A 129 12.38 4.38 2.50
C ASP A 129 13.90 4.59 2.28
N ASN A 130 14.68 3.51 2.12
CA ASN A 130 16.12 3.51 1.90
C ASN A 130 16.91 4.18 3.03
N VAL A 131 16.43 4.00 4.27
CA VAL A 131 17.14 4.39 5.48
C VAL A 131 17.93 3.18 6.02
N PRO A 132 19.23 3.34 6.34
CA PRO A 132 20.04 2.27 6.92
C PRO A 132 19.41 1.66 8.18
N ILE A 133 19.62 0.36 8.38
CA ILE A 133 19.00 -0.35 9.50
C ILE A 133 19.58 0.10 10.86
N GLU A 134 20.86 0.47 10.88
CA GLU A 134 21.54 1.01 12.06
C GLU A 134 20.90 2.34 12.48
N ASP A 135 20.58 3.20 11.51
CA ASP A 135 19.89 4.47 11.77
C ASP A 135 18.47 4.25 12.30
N GLU A 136 17.73 3.29 11.75
CA GLU A 136 16.40 2.91 12.27
C GLU A 136 16.48 2.48 13.74
N ILE A 137 17.41 1.60 14.07
CA ILE A 137 17.61 1.09 15.44
C ILE A 137 17.96 2.26 16.37
N ASP A 138 18.91 3.11 15.98
CA ASP A 138 19.35 4.26 16.77
C ASP A 138 18.20 5.24 17.02
N LEU A 139 17.39 5.55 16.00
CA LEU A 139 16.24 6.45 16.11
C LEU A 139 15.17 5.88 17.04
N LYS A 140 14.79 4.61 16.87
CA LYS A 140 13.77 3.96 17.71
C LYS A 140 14.22 3.83 19.16
N GLN A 141 15.49 3.50 19.39
CA GLN A 141 16.06 3.48 20.75
C GLN A 141 16.12 4.87 21.38
N PHE A 142 16.50 5.90 20.61
CA PHE A 142 16.51 7.28 21.08
C PHE A 142 15.11 7.74 21.46
N ALA A 143 14.12 7.48 20.61
CA ALA A 143 12.73 7.84 20.83
C ALA A 143 12.14 7.13 22.05
N LYS A 144 12.38 5.82 22.19
CA LYS A 144 11.96 5.06 23.38
C LYS A 144 12.51 5.65 24.68
N LYS A 145 13.78 6.05 24.72
CA LYS A 145 14.39 6.73 25.89
C LYS A 145 13.77 8.10 26.19
N LYS A 146 13.11 8.70 25.21
CA LYS A 146 12.44 10.01 25.28
C LYS A 146 10.93 9.89 25.41
N GLU A 147 10.39 8.68 25.51
CA GLU A 147 8.95 8.41 25.52
C GLU A 147 8.24 8.98 24.28
N LEU A 148 8.94 8.95 23.13
CA LEU A 148 8.45 9.37 21.82
C LEU A 148 8.24 8.16 20.90
N LEU A 149 7.40 8.36 19.89
CA LEU A 149 7.15 7.40 18.82
C LEU A 149 7.96 7.73 17.58
N VAL A 150 8.52 6.71 16.93
CA VAL A 150 9.16 6.79 15.61
C VAL A 150 8.54 5.73 14.71
N MET A 151 7.52 6.14 13.99
CA MET A 151 6.79 5.32 13.02
C MET A 151 7.62 5.22 11.74
N GLY A 152 8.18 4.05 11.44
CA GLY A 152 9.07 3.85 10.28
C GLY A 152 10.55 3.73 10.66
N PRO A 153 11.49 3.74 9.71
CA PRO A 153 11.37 4.04 8.27
C PRO A 153 10.44 3.13 7.47
N ASP A 154 10.13 3.54 6.24
CA ASP A 154 9.18 2.84 5.37
C ASP A 154 7.81 2.62 6.06
N CYS A 155 7.33 3.67 6.74
CA CYS A 155 5.99 3.69 7.31
C CYS A 155 5.04 4.38 6.33
N GLY A 156 4.38 3.58 5.48
CA GLY A 156 3.45 4.09 4.47
C GLY A 156 2.15 4.67 5.03
N THR A 157 1.71 4.25 6.22
CA THR A 157 0.37 4.55 6.73
C THR A 157 0.34 4.72 8.25
N ALA A 158 -0.27 5.80 8.72
CA ALA A 158 -0.73 5.95 10.10
C ALA A 158 -1.98 6.83 10.16
N ILE A 159 -2.79 6.67 11.20
CA ILE A 159 -3.95 7.50 11.49
C ILE A 159 -3.93 7.83 12.99
N ILE A 160 -3.52 9.05 13.34
CA ILE A 160 -3.36 9.47 14.73
C ILE A 160 -4.40 10.56 15.03
N ASN A 161 -5.24 10.37 16.05
CA ASN A 161 -6.36 11.26 16.38
C ASN A 161 -7.28 11.52 15.16
N ASN A 162 -7.58 10.47 14.39
CA ASN A 162 -8.30 10.55 13.11
C ASN A 162 -7.62 11.38 12.01
N ILE A 163 -6.38 11.83 12.20
CA ILE A 163 -5.59 12.55 11.19
C ILE A 163 -4.85 11.50 10.32
N PRO A 164 -5.14 11.42 9.02
CA PRO A 164 -4.47 10.52 8.11
C PRO A 164 -3.07 11.03 7.78
N LEU A 165 -2.08 10.14 7.85
CA LEU A 165 -0.67 10.45 7.60
C LEU A 165 -0.13 9.58 6.45
N ALA A 166 0.49 10.23 5.46
CA ALA A 166 0.94 9.62 4.20
C ALA A 166 -0.20 8.90 3.44
N PHE A 167 -0.06 7.62 3.13
CA PHE A 167 -1.11 6.83 2.49
C PHE A 167 -2.10 6.30 3.53
N ALA A 168 -3.20 7.01 3.75
CA ALA A 168 -4.16 6.67 4.79
C ALA A 168 -5.59 7.02 4.37
N ASN A 169 -6.58 6.42 5.03
CA ASN A 169 -7.99 6.58 4.70
C ASN A 169 -8.70 7.52 5.69
N ALA A 170 -9.70 8.26 5.21
CA ALA A 170 -10.65 8.96 6.06
C ALA A 170 -11.60 7.92 6.70
N VAL A 171 -11.40 7.61 7.97
CA VAL A 171 -12.15 6.57 8.69
C VAL A 171 -12.98 7.16 9.83
N ASN A 172 -13.98 6.40 10.28
CA ASN A 172 -14.76 6.75 11.48
C ASN A 172 -13.89 6.76 12.74
N LYS A 173 -14.16 7.70 13.65
CA LYS A 173 -13.68 7.62 15.04
C LYS A 173 -14.42 6.51 15.78
N GLY A 174 -13.71 5.74 16.59
CA GLY A 174 -14.26 4.68 17.42
C GLY A 174 -13.25 4.22 18.48
N ASN A 175 -13.34 2.96 18.90
CA ASN A 175 -12.62 2.42 20.05
C ASN A 175 -11.68 1.25 19.71
N ILE A 176 -11.41 1.03 18.42
CA ILE A 176 -10.49 -0.01 17.95
C ILE A 176 -9.13 0.62 17.67
N GLY A 177 -8.10 0.22 18.38
CA GLY A 177 -6.72 0.60 18.12
C GLY A 177 -6.03 -0.41 17.18
N ILE A 178 -5.16 0.06 16.29
CA ILE A 178 -4.42 -0.79 15.34
C ILE A 178 -2.91 -0.52 15.48
N VAL A 179 -2.12 -1.58 15.62
CA VAL A 179 -0.65 -1.53 15.46
C VAL A 179 -0.26 -2.32 14.22
N ALA A 180 0.48 -1.69 13.30
CA ALA A 180 0.80 -2.33 12.05
C ALA A 180 2.27 -2.13 11.62
N ALA A 181 2.96 -3.24 11.36
CA ALA A 181 4.17 -3.25 10.54
C ALA A 181 3.79 -3.58 9.08
N SER A 182 2.73 -2.93 8.59
CA SER A 182 2.10 -3.16 7.29
C SER A 182 1.21 -1.97 6.92
N GLY A 183 1.55 -1.25 5.84
CA GLY A 183 0.78 -0.08 5.38
C GLY A 183 -0.61 -0.47 4.87
N THR A 184 -0.67 -1.20 3.76
CA THR A 184 -1.96 -1.57 3.15
C THR A 184 -2.78 -2.57 3.99
N GLY A 185 -2.14 -3.33 4.89
CA GLY A 185 -2.86 -4.13 5.88
C GLY A 185 -3.61 -3.27 6.91
N LEU A 186 -3.00 -2.18 7.37
CA LEU A 186 -3.65 -1.18 8.21
C LEU A 186 -4.81 -0.51 7.46
N GLN A 187 -4.60 -0.10 6.21
CA GLN A 187 -5.64 0.51 5.38
C GLN A 187 -6.84 -0.42 5.17
N GLU A 188 -6.61 -1.69 4.86
CA GLU A 188 -7.68 -2.67 4.64
C GLU A 188 -8.52 -2.87 5.90
N ILE A 189 -7.89 -3.14 7.04
CA ILE A 189 -8.61 -3.37 8.30
C ILE A 189 -9.39 -2.12 8.73
N SER A 190 -8.73 -0.96 8.74
CA SER A 190 -9.38 0.30 9.14
C SER A 190 -10.54 0.68 8.21
N SER A 191 -10.40 0.41 6.91
CA SER A 191 -11.46 0.62 5.92
C SER A 191 -12.65 -0.32 6.12
N ILE A 192 -12.41 -1.62 6.36
CA ILE A 192 -13.49 -2.58 6.63
C ILE A 192 -14.24 -2.20 7.91
N ILE A 193 -13.51 -1.87 8.98
CA ILE A 193 -14.09 -1.37 10.25
C ILE A 193 -15.00 -0.16 9.99
N SER A 194 -14.49 0.84 9.27
CA SER A 194 -15.25 2.07 9.00
C SER A 194 -16.48 1.83 8.12
N ASN A 195 -16.36 0.97 7.11
CA ASN A 195 -17.47 0.66 6.20
C ASN A 195 -18.57 -0.16 6.88
N ALA A 196 -18.24 -0.91 7.94
CA ALA A 196 -19.21 -1.61 8.78
C ALA A 196 -19.89 -0.72 9.83
N GLY A 197 -19.55 0.58 9.88
CA GLY A 197 -20.13 1.55 10.82
C GLY A 197 -19.41 1.65 12.16
N ALA A 198 -18.43 0.78 12.43
CA ALA A 198 -17.50 0.93 13.55
C ALA A 198 -16.42 1.98 13.23
N GLY A 199 -15.46 2.19 14.13
CA GLY A 199 -14.38 3.17 13.93
C GLY A 199 -13.14 2.85 14.75
N ILE A 200 -12.05 3.56 14.45
CA ILE A 200 -10.77 3.39 15.14
C ILE A 200 -10.50 4.52 16.12
N SER A 201 -9.77 4.23 17.19
CA SER A 201 -9.19 5.25 18.07
C SER A 201 -7.91 5.79 17.44
N GLN A 202 -6.96 4.89 17.16
CA GLN A 202 -5.64 5.16 16.60
C GLN A 202 -5.22 4.01 15.68
N ALA A 203 -4.44 4.31 14.64
CA ALA A 203 -3.75 3.31 13.83
C ALA A 203 -2.29 3.68 13.65
N ILE A 204 -1.40 2.96 14.31
CA ILE A 204 0.02 3.27 14.41
C ILE A 204 0.80 2.33 13.48
N GLY A 205 1.33 2.88 12.39
CA GLY A 205 2.29 2.19 11.53
C GLY A 205 3.70 2.21 12.14
N THR A 206 4.46 1.12 12.07
CA THR A 206 5.78 1.03 12.73
C THR A 206 6.97 0.84 11.78
N GLY A 207 6.69 0.69 10.49
CA GLY A 207 7.67 0.32 9.45
C GLY A 207 7.81 -1.20 9.33
N GLY A 208 7.89 -1.71 8.09
CA GLY A 208 7.84 -3.15 7.83
C GLY A 208 8.96 -3.96 8.51
N ARG A 209 10.15 -3.36 8.65
CA ARG A 209 11.33 -4.01 9.26
C ARG A 209 11.28 -4.07 10.78
N ASP A 210 10.34 -3.39 11.43
CA ASP A 210 10.31 -3.30 12.88
C ASP A 210 10.17 -4.66 13.56
N ILE A 211 9.41 -5.57 12.95
CA ILE A 211 9.19 -6.94 13.45
C ILE A 211 10.34 -7.92 13.15
N SER A 212 11.42 -7.45 12.54
CA SER A 212 12.63 -8.23 12.25
C SER A 212 13.46 -8.50 13.50
N LYS A 213 14.39 -9.46 13.41
CA LYS A 213 15.32 -9.75 14.49
C LYS A 213 16.21 -8.55 14.83
N GLN A 214 16.68 -7.85 13.81
CA GLN A 214 17.65 -6.76 13.90
C GLN A 214 17.06 -5.55 14.60
N VAL A 215 15.84 -5.13 14.20
CA VAL A 215 15.16 -3.98 14.83
C VAL A 215 14.55 -4.39 16.17
N GLY A 216 14.03 -5.61 16.27
CA GLY A 216 13.66 -6.22 17.55
C GLY A 216 12.29 -5.82 18.09
N GLY A 217 11.40 -5.31 17.24
CA GLY A 217 10.02 -4.94 17.54
C GLY A 217 9.89 -3.72 18.45
N ILE A 218 10.87 -2.80 18.44
CA ILE A 218 10.92 -1.69 19.39
C ILE A 218 9.63 -0.89 19.32
N MET A 219 9.27 -0.39 18.14
CA MET A 219 8.15 0.54 18.05
C MET A 219 6.80 -0.18 18.02
N PHE A 220 6.73 -1.42 17.55
CA PHE A 220 5.54 -2.28 17.63
C PHE A 220 5.13 -2.53 19.08
N ILE A 221 6.11 -2.78 19.95
CA ILE A 221 5.87 -2.97 21.39
C ILE A 221 5.47 -1.66 22.06
N GLU A 222 6.15 -0.54 21.76
CA GLU A 222 5.78 0.75 22.34
C GLU A 222 4.40 1.23 21.86
N ALA A 223 4.06 1.02 20.59
CA ALA A 223 2.72 1.31 20.06
C ALA A 223 1.65 0.45 20.75
N LEU A 224 1.91 -0.85 20.95
CA LEU A 224 1.00 -1.73 21.69
C LEU A 224 0.77 -1.23 23.13
N LYS A 225 1.82 -0.81 23.83
CA LYS A 225 1.71 -0.22 25.18
C LYS A 225 0.90 1.08 25.17
N THR A 226 1.19 1.95 24.22
CA THR A 226 0.48 3.23 24.05
C THR A 226 -1.03 3.00 23.87
N LEU A 227 -1.43 2.03 23.04
CA LEU A 227 -2.84 1.68 22.85
C LEU A 227 -3.47 0.98 24.06
N ASN A 228 -2.67 0.25 24.85
CA ASN A 228 -3.14 -0.31 26.12
C ASN A 228 -3.42 0.79 27.15
N GLU A 229 -2.62 1.85 27.17
CA GLU A 229 -2.78 2.99 28.08
C GLU A 229 -3.87 3.96 27.60
N ASP A 230 -4.16 4.01 26.30
CA ASP A 230 -5.21 4.88 25.75
C ASP A 230 -6.62 4.45 26.20
N GLU A 231 -7.29 5.31 26.97
CA GLU A 231 -8.64 5.08 27.47
C GLU A 231 -9.69 4.98 26.35
N GLU A 232 -9.51 5.63 25.20
CA GLU A 232 -10.44 5.53 24.07
C GLU A 232 -10.33 4.17 23.37
N THR A 233 -9.15 3.55 23.40
CA THR A 233 -8.92 2.22 22.85
C THR A 233 -9.49 1.14 23.79
N LYS A 234 -10.42 0.32 23.28
CA LYS A 234 -11.03 -0.81 23.98
C LYS A 234 -10.67 -2.18 23.38
N ILE A 235 -10.28 -2.21 22.11
CA ILE A 235 -9.87 -3.42 21.37
C ILE A 235 -8.60 -3.08 20.60
N ILE A 236 -7.63 -3.99 20.54
CA ILE A 236 -6.37 -3.79 19.80
C ILE A 236 -6.25 -4.82 18.68
N VAL A 237 -5.90 -4.39 17.48
CA VAL A 237 -5.59 -5.24 16.33
C VAL A 237 -4.12 -5.12 15.96
N LEU A 238 -3.42 -6.24 15.86
CA LEU A 238 -2.02 -6.35 15.47
C LEU A 238 -1.91 -6.89 14.04
N VAL A 239 -1.15 -6.21 13.18
CA VAL A 239 -1.04 -6.58 11.76
C VAL A 239 0.41 -6.51 11.30
N SER A 240 0.94 -7.60 10.77
CA SER A 240 2.29 -7.61 10.18
C SER A 240 2.54 -8.86 9.34
N LYS A 241 3.69 -8.91 8.67
CA LYS A 241 4.35 -10.18 8.33
C LYS A 241 4.69 -10.96 9.62
N PRO A 242 5.00 -12.27 9.56
CA PRO A 242 5.28 -13.05 10.76
C PRO A 242 6.48 -12.44 11.49
N PRO A 243 6.34 -12.01 12.76
CA PRO A 243 7.46 -11.48 13.52
C PRO A 243 8.55 -12.54 13.68
N HIS A 244 9.81 -12.11 13.75
CA HIS A 244 10.88 -13.02 14.14
C HIS A 244 10.57 -13.64 15.52
N ALA A 245 10.94 -14.90 15.75
CA ALA A 245 10.58 -15.65 16.97
C ALA A 245 10.90 -14.89 18.27
N ASP A 246 12.09 -14.27 18.35
CA ASP A 246 12.51 -13.46 19.51
C ASP A 246 11.60 -12.23 19.73
N VAL A 247 11.09 -11.63 18.65
CA VAL A 247 10.18 -10.48 18.71
C VAL A 247 8.78 -10.94 19.11
N LEU A 248 8.31 -12.05 18.54
CA LEU A 248 7.03 -12.65 18.90
C LEU A 248 6.96 -12.99 20.39
N GLN A 249 8.06 -13.48 20.98
CA GLN A 249 8.14 -13.73 22.43
C GLN A 249 7.96 -12.45 23.25
N LYS A 250 8.57 -11.32 22.82
CA LYS A 250 8.40 -10.03 23.49
C LYS A 250 6.96 -9.54 23.36
N ILE A 251 6.40 -9.55 22.14
CA ILE A 251 4.99 -9.19 21.89
C ILE A 251 4.06 -10.04 22.76
N SER A 252 4.30 -11.34 22.85
CA SER A 252 3.50 -12.26 23.69
C SER A 252 3.57 -11.94 25.18
N ARG A 253 4.70 -11.43 25.69
CA ARG A 253 4.80 -11.01 27.10
C ARG A 253 3.96 -9.77 27.37
N GLU A 254 3.94 -8.84 26.42
CA GLU A 254 3.15 -7.60 26.52
C GLU A 254 1.65 -7.91 26.42
N ILE A 255 1.23 -8.73 25.45
CA ILE A 255 -0.18 -9.15 25.30
C ILE A 255 -0.73 -9.77 26.60
N LYS A 256 0.06 -10.57 27.32
CA LYS A 256 -0.35 -11.19 28.59
C LYS A 256 -0.58 -10.20 29.73
N GLN A 257 -0.12 -8.96 29.60
CA GLN A 257 -0.34 -7.89 30.58
C GLN A 257 -1.49 -6.96 30.19
N ILE A 258 -2.10 -7.18 29.02
CA ILE A 258 -3.18 -6.35 28.48
C ILE A 258 -4.52 -6.99 28.84
N GLU A 259 -5.40 -6.21 29.47
CA GLU A 259 -6.77 -6.65 29.79
C GLU A 259 -7.72 -6.50 28.59
N LYS A 260 -7.40 -5.59 27.66
CA LYS A 260 -8.18 -5.35 26.44
C LYS A 260 -8.06 -6.54 25.48
N PRO A 261 -9.13 -6.92 24.74
CA PRO A 261 -9.01 -7.94 23.70
C PRO A 261 -7.97 -7.56 22.65
N VAL A 262 -7.04 -8.47 22.35
CA VAL A 262 -6.02 -8.32 21.31
C VAL A 262 -6.31 -9.33 20.19
N ILE A 263 -6.48 -8.83 18.96
CA ILE A 263 -6.56 -9.63 17.74
C ILE A 263 -5.21 -9.53 17.04
N ALA A 264 -4.72 -10.64 16.46
CA ALA A 264 -3.52 -10.61 15.65
C ALA A 264 -3.73 -11.32 14.31
N MET A 265 -3.37 -10.60 13.23
CA MET A 265 -3.29 -11.09 11.86
C MET A 265 -1.83 -10.98 11.41
N PHE A 266 -1.08 -12.08 11.60
CA PHE A 266 0.27 -12.21 11.07
C PHE A 266 0.21 -12.96 9.74
N ILE A 267 0.49 -12.28 8.63
CA ILE A 267 0.31 -12.79 7.27
C ILE A 267 1.25 -13.97 7.04
N GLY A 268 0.70 -15.18 6.98
CA GLY A 268 1.48 -16.42 6.86
C GLY A 268 2.08 -16.90 8.18
N GLY A 269 1.65 -16.32 9.31
CA GLY A 269 2.04 -16.75 10.65
C GLY A 269 1.30 -17.99 11.11
N ASP A 270 1.89 -18.73 12.04
CA ASP A 270 1.25 -19.89 12.66
C ASP A 270 0.17 -19.46 13.67
N GLU A 271 -1.08 -19.81 13.38
CA GLU A 271 -2.25 -19.57 14.22
C GLU A 271 -2.05 -20.08 15.66
N LYS A 272 -1.34 -21.20 15.85
CA LYS A 272 -1.07 -21.75 17.18
C LYS A 272 -0.16 -20.84 17.98
N LEU A 273 0.86 -20.27 17.34
CA LEU A 273 1.76 -19.32 17.97
C LEU A 273 1.01 -18.05 18.38
N VAL A 274 0.13 -17.54 17.51
CA VAL A 274 -0.75 -16.41 17.84
C VAL A 274 -1.60 -16.73 19.06
N LYS A 275 -2.32 -17.85 19.09
CA LYS A 275 -3.16 -18.23 20.24
C LYS A 275 -2.35 -18.38 21.53
N SER A 276 -1.17 -18.98 21.47
CA SER A 276 -0.27 -19.12 22.63
C SER A 276 0.26 -17.80 23.18
N SER A 277 0.24 -16.73 22.38
CA SER A 277 0.60 -15.38 22.84
C SER A 277 -0.48 -14.77 23.75
N GLY A 278 -1.72 -15.26 23.68
CA GLY A 278 -2.89 -14.71 24.34
C GLY A 278 -3.80 -13.89 23.41
N ALA A 279 -3.39 -13.65 22.17
CA ALA A 279 -4.21 -12.97 21.17
C ALA A 279 -5.23 -13.91 20.49
N ILE A 280 -6.31 -13.31 20.00
CA ILE A 280 -7.27 -13.94 19.09
C ILE A 280 -6.65 -13.96 17.70
N ALA A 281 -6.48 -15.15 17.12
CA ALA A 281 -5.92 -15.29 15.79
C ALA A 281 -6.97 -15.03 14.71
N ALA A 282 -6.61 -14.25 13.70
CA ALA A 282 -7.34 -14.11 12.45
C ALA A 282 -6.54 -14.72 11.30
N ALA A 283 -7.22 -15.26 10.29
CA ALA A 283 -6.61 -15.86 9.10
C ALA A 283 -6.54 -14.91 7.90
N THR A 284 -7.33 -13.83 7.90
CA THR A 284 -7.33 -12.77 6.89
C THR A 284 -7.48 -11.39 7.56
N LEU A 285 -7.09 -10.34 6.83
CA LEU A 285 -7.33 -8.94 7.18
C LEU A 285 -8.83 -8.67 7.36
N GLU A 286 -9.66 -9.24 6.49
CA GLU A 286 -11.13 -9.18 6.60
C GLU A 286 -11.63 -9.81 7.90
N GLU A 287 -11.15 -11.00 8.25
CA GLU A 287 -11.54 -11.68 9.49
C GLU A 287 -11.10 -10.90 10.72
N ALA A 288 -9.88 -10.34 10.71
CA ALA A 288 -9.37 -9.52 11.81
C ALA A 288 -10.27 -8.30 12.07
N ALA A 289 -10.69 -7.62 10.99
CA ALA A 289 -11.61 -6.50 11.08
C ALA A 289 -12.98 -6.92 11.62
N ILE A 290 -13.56 -8.03 11.14
CA ILE A 290 -14.88 -8.52 11.59
C ILE A 290 -14.85 -8.92 13.07
N ILE A 291 -13.79 -9.61 13.51
CA ILE A 291 -13.61 -9.96 14.93
C ILE A 291 -13.56 -8.69 15.78
N ALA A 292 -12.80 -7.68 15.35
CA ALA A 292 -12.71 -6.40 16.06
C ALA A 292 -14.05 -5.66 16.12
N ILE A 293 -14.81 -5.64 15.02
CA ILE A 293 -16.17 -5.04 14.96
C ILE A 293 -17.12 -5.74 15.94
N ASN A 294 -17.12 -7.07 15.96
CA ASN A 294 -18.00 -7.84 16.83
C ASN A 294 -17.68 -7.55 18.31
N LEU A 295 -16.40 -7.56 18.68
CA LEU A 295 -15.97 -7.19 20.03
C LEU A 295 -16.34 -5.73 20.38
N ALA A 296 -16.13 -4.80 19.47
CA ALA A 296 -16.47 -3.38 19.66
C ALA A 296 -17.96 -3.14 19.87
N THR A 297 -18.81 -4.00 19.32
CA THR A 297 -20.27 -3.91 19.40
C THR A 297 -20.88 -4.85 20.47
N GLY A 298 -20.04 -5.50 21.29
CA GLY A 298 -20.48 -6.42 22.34
C GLY A 298 -21.04 -7.75 21.82
N GLN A 299 -20.77 -8.08 20.56
CA GLN A 299 -21.15 -9.35 19.93
C GLN A 299 -20.07 -10.41 20.13
N ASP A 300 -20.47 -11.68 20.03
CA ASP A 300 -19.56 -12.81 20.14
C ASP A 300 -18.62 -12.89 18.91
N PRO A 301 -17.28 -12.89 19.09
CA PRO A 301 -16.31 -13.09 18.01
C PRO A 301 -16.58 -14.31 17.12
N GLU A 302 -17.19 -15.37 17.64
CA GLU A 302 -17.53 -16.57 16.86
C GLU A 302 -18.56 -16.29 15.75
N GLN A 303 -19.36 -15.22 15.88
CA GLN A 303 -20.30 -14.80 14.83
C GLN A 303 -19.58 -14.39 13.53
N SER A 304 -18.30 -14.01 13.60
CA SER A 304 -17.46 -13.70 12.44
C SER A 304 -17.41 -14.86 11.46
N LYS A 305 -17.35 -16.10 11.97
CA LYS A 305 -17.27 -17.31 11.16
C LYS A 305 -18.54 -17.53 10.35
N ALA A 306 -19.71 -17.30 10.94
CA ALA A 306 -21.00 -17.46 10.26
C ALA A 306 -21.16 -16.45 9.11
N GLY A 307 -20.79 -15.18 9.35
CA GLY A 307 -20.81 -14.14 8.31
C GLY A 307 -19.88 -14.46 7.13
N LEU A 308 -18.64 -14.87 7.43
CA LEU A 308 -17.67 -15.29 6.42
C LEU A 308 -18.11 -16.54 5.66
N GLN A 309 -18.71 -17.53 6.34
CA GLN A 309 -19.27 -18.71 5.68
C GLN A 309 -20.38 -18.34 4.68
N PHE A 310 -21.28 -17.44 5.05
CA PHE A 310 -22.33 -16.97 4.15
C PHE A 310 -21.75 -16.22 2.94
N ARG A 311 -20.73 -15.36 3.15
CA ARG A 311 -19.97 -14.73 2.07
C ARG A 311 -19.34 -15.78 1.15
N ASN A 312 -18.70 -16.80 1.70
CA ASN A 312 -18.03 -17.87 0.96
C ASN A 312 -18.98 -18.64 0.05
N GLN A 313 -20.19 -18.92 0.51
CA GLN A 313 -21.22 -19.59 -0.29
C GLN A 313 -21.65 -18.74 -1.51
N LYS A 314 -21.73 -17.42 -1.37
CA LYS A 314 -22.00 -16.52 -2.50
C LYS A 314 -20.84 -16.54 -3.50
N ILE A 315 -19.60 -16.49 -2.99
CA ILE A 315 -18.41 -16.57 -3.82
C ILE A 315 -18.35 -17.88 -4.59
N ASP A 316 -18.70 -19.02 -3.97
CA ASP A 316 -18.69 -20.32 -4.66
C ASP A 316 -19.61 -20.32 -5.89
N LYS A 317 -20.82 -19.75 -5.75
CA LYS A 317 -21.77 -19.61 -6.86
C LYS A 317 -21.23 -18.69 -7.96
N LEU A 318 -20.69 -17.54 -7.59
CA LEU A 318 -20.11 -16.59 -8.54
C LEU A 318 -18.94 -17.22 -9.32
N ALA A 319 -18.02 -17.88 -8.61
CA ALA A 319 -16.87 -18.53 -9.21
C ALA A 319 -17.27 -19.64 -10.20
N GLN A 320 -18.30 -20.43 -9.89
CA GLN A 320 -18.83 -21.45 -10.82
C GLN A 320 -19.43 -20.82 -12.08
N ILE A 321 -20.16 -19.71 -11.95
CA ILE A 321 -20.74 -18.99 -13.09
C ILE A 321 -19.63 -18.43 -13.99
N GLU A 322 -18.63 -17.78 -13.40
CA GLU A 322 -17.52 -17.17 -14.15
C GLU A 322 -16.61 -18.21 -14.81
N ALA A 323 -16.36 -19.34 -14.15
CA ALA A 323 -15.56 -20.43 -14.71
C ALA A 323 -16.18 -20.99 -16.00
N LYS A 324 -17.52 -21.14 -16.06
CA LYS A 324 -18.25 -21.62 -17.25
C LYS A 324 -18.13 -20.70 -18.46
N LYS A 325 -17.74 -19.43 -18.27
CA LYS A 325 -17.52 -18.48 -19.37
C LYS A 325 -16.15 -18.62 -20.02
N LYS A 326 -15.21 -19.33 -19.38
CA LYS A 326 -13.82 -19.42 -19.83
C LYS A 326 -13.67 -20.42 -20.97
N THR A 327 -12.74 -20.14 -21.88
CA THR A 327 -12.37 -21.06 -22.95
C THR A 327 -11.42 -22.15 -22.46
N VAL A 328 -11.27 -23.24 -23.23
CA VAL A 328 -10.37 -24.36 -22.90
C VAL A 328 -8.89 -23.96 -22.73
N ASN A 329 -8.48 -22.83 -23.31
CA ASN A 329 -7.10 -22.34 -23.24
C ASN A 329 -6.85 -21.46 -22.02
N GLN A 330 -7.90 -20.84 -21.46
CA GLN A 330 -7.80 -19.96 -20.31
C GLN A 330 -7.64 -20.79 -19.03
N LYS A 331 -6.45 -20.73 -18.43
CA LYS A 331 -6.06 -21.58 -17.31
C LYS A 331 -5.48 -20.82 -16.13
N TYR A 332 -5.00 -19.61 -16.36
CA TYR A 332 -4.13 -18.94 -15.39
C TYR A 332 -4.70 -17.62 -14.87
N LEU A 333 -4.30 -17.27 -13.65
CA LEU A 333 -4.59 -16.01 -12.99
C LEU A 333 -3.39 -15.06 -13.03
N ARG A 334 -3.66 -13.76 -13.13
CA ARG A 334 -2.67 -12.67 -13.05
C ARG A 334 -3.09 -11.66 -11.98
N GLY A 335 -2.42 -11.68 -10.84
CA GLY A 335 -2.54 -10.63 -9.83
C GLY A 335 -1.56 -9.50 -10.13
N LEU A 336 -2.04 -8.26 -10.22
CA LEU A 336 -1.21 -7.09 -10.44
C LEU A 336 -1.46 -6.13 -9.29
N PHE A 337 -0.68 -6.21 -8.21
CA PHE A 337 -0.95 -5.51 -6.96
C PHE A 337 -0.17 -4.21 -6.81
N SER A 338 -0.76 -3.24 -6.12
CA SER A 338 -0.10 -2.01 -5.68
C SER A 338 0.26 -2.00 -4.20
N GLY A 339 -0.41 -2.82 -3.40
CA GLY A 339 -0.16 -2.99 -1.97
C GLY A 339 0.46 -4.34 -1.64
N GLY A 340 1.70 -4.34 -1.15
CA GLY A 340 2.43 -5.59 -0.87
C GLY A 340 1.80 -6.51 0.16
N THR A 341 1.18 -5.98 1.22
CA THR A 341 0.43 -6.84 2.17
C THR A 341 -0.80 -7.49 1.53
N LEU A 342 -1.49 -6.79 0.63
CA LEU A 342 -2.64 -7.35 -0.10
C LEU A 342 -2.16 -8.41 -1.09
N CYS A 343 -0.98 -8.22 -1.68
CA CYS A 343 -0.28 -9.22 -2.49
C CYS A 343 0.04 -10.48 -1.67
N ASP A 344 0.68 -10.34 -0.50
CA ASP A 344 1.04 -11.46 0.38
C ASP A 344 -0.21 -12.23 0.86
N GLU A 345 -1.25 -11.54 1.32
CA GLU A 345 -2.51 -12.17 1.72
C GLU A 345 -3.14 -12.96 0.56
N THR A 346 -3.10 -12.38 -0.64
CA THR A 346 -3.62 -13.04 -1.85
C THR A 346 -2.88 -14.34 -2.14
N GLN A 347 -1.55 -14.36 -2.04
CA GLN A 347 -0.76 -15.58 -2.24
C GLN A 347 -1.21 -16.69 -1.26
N LEU A 348 -1.39 -16.38 0.03
CA LEU A 348 -1.86 -17.34 1.04
C LEU A 348 -3.27 -17.85 0.78
N ILE A 349 -4.17 -16.99 0.34
CA ILE A 349 -5.55 -17.39 0.02
C ILE A 349 -5.55 -18.32 -1.20
N LEU A 350 -4.77 -18.00 -2.23
CA LEU A 350 -4.70 -18.79 -3.46
C LEU A 350 -4.10 -20.19 -3.22
N GLN A 351 -3.14 -20.34 -2.30
CA GLN A 351 -2.59 -21.65 -1.91
C GLN A 351 -3.67 -22.68 -1.57
N LYS A 352 -4.76 -22.26 -0.91
CA LYS A 352 -5.88 -23.13 -0.50
C LYS A 352 -6.67 -23.70 -1.68
N TYR A 353 -6.58 -23.09 -2.86
CA TYR A 353 -7.41 -23.42 -4.02
C TYR A 353 -6.61 -23.96 -5.20
N ILE A 354 -5.44 -23.37 -5.46
CA ILE A 354 -4.66 -23.62 -6.67
C ILE A 354 -3.19 -23.96 -6.39
N GLY A 355 -2.78 -24.03 -5.12
CA GLY A 355 -1.39 -24.23 -4.71
C GLY A 355 -0.59 -22.93 -4.73
N ASP A 356 0.73 -23.05 -4.53
CA ASP A 356 1.65 -21.93 -4.62
C ASP A 356 1.60 -21.27 -6.01
N VAL A 357 1.86 -19.97 -6.05
CA VAL A 357 1.80 -19.12 -7.24
C VAL A 357 3.13 -18.41 -7.43
N TYR A 358 3.50 -18.17 -8.69
CA TYR A 358 4.71 -17.42 -8.99
C TYR A 358 4.57 -15.96 -8.57
N SER A 359 5.66 -15.38 -8.05
CA SER A 359 5.67 -13.97 -7.64
C SER A 359 7.07 -13.36 -7.72
N ASN A 360 7.14 -12.04 -7.79
CA ASN A 360 8.37 -11.31 -7.54
C ASN A 360 8.66 -11.21 -6.03
N THR A 361 7.65 -11.31 -5.17
CA THR A 361 7.79 -11.41 -3.70
C THR A 361 7.12 -12.69 -3.20
N PRO A 362 7.64 -13.88 -3.58
CA PRO A 362 6.96 -15.12 -3.27
C PRO A 362 7.09 -15.46 -1.79
N LEU A 363 6.01 -15.99 -1.20
CA LEU A 363 6.05 -16.54 0.16
C LEU A 363 6.84 -17.86 0.22
N ASN A 364 6.81 -18.64 -0.86
CA ASN A 364 7.66 -19.81 -1.06
C ASN A 364 8.77 -19.47 -2.08
N PRO A 365 10.06 -19.42 -1.69
CA PRO A 365 11.16 -19.07 -2.59
C PRO A 365 11.26 -19.90 -3.88
N GLU A 366 10.74 -21.13 -3.91
CA GLU A 366 10.71 -21.98 -5.11
C GLU A 366 9.87 -21.39 -6.25
N TYR A 367 8.94 -20.49 -5.92
CA TYR A 367 8.03 -19.83 -6.86
C TYR A 367 8.48 -18.40 -7.22
N LYS A 368 9.75 -18.06 -7.00
CA LYS A 368 10.33 -16.79 -7.48
C LYS A 368 10.36 -16.76 -9.00
N LEU A 369 9.83 -15.69 -9.58
CA LEU A 369 9.94 -15.42 -11.01
C LEU A 369 11.41 -15.26 -11.43
N LYS A 370 11.76 -15.85 -12.58
CA LYS A 370 13.10 -15.67 -13.19
C LYS A 370 13.29 -14.25 -13.73
N ASP A 371 12.22 -13.67 -14.27
CA ASP A 371 12.13 -12.30 -14.73
C ASP A 371 10.77 -11.75 -14.28
N SER A 372 10.78 -10.78 -13.37
CA SER A 372 9.55 -10.21 -12.81
C SER A 372 8.70 -9.45 -13.85
N ASN A 373 9.27 -9.12 -15.02
CA ASN A 373 8.50 -8.56 -16.13
C ASN A 373 7.66 -9.60 -16.87
N GLN A 374 7.95 -10.89 -16.70
CA GLN A 374 7.29 -11.97 -17.44
C GLN A 374 6.47 -12.85 -16.49
N CYS A 375 5.15 -12.80 -16.64
CA CYS A 375 4.27 -13.68 -15.88
C CYS A 375 4.34 -15.13 -16.40
N PHE A 376 4.44 -16.09 -15.48
CA PHE A 376 4.47 -17.52 -15.77
C PHE A 376 3.39 -18.25 -14.95
N GLU A 377 2.58 -19.07 -15.64
CA GLU A 377 1.43 -19.79 -15.05
C GLU A 377 0.58 -18.90 -14.15
N ASN A 378 0.16 -19.31 -12.95
CA ASN A 378 -0.50 -18.39 -12.01
C ASN A 378 0.57 -17.46 -11.41
N THR A 379 0.40 -16.16 -11.60
CA THR A 379 1.37 -15.15 -11.15
C THR A 379 0.69 -14.06 -10.34
N ILE A 380 1.28 -13.65 -9.22
CA ILE A 380 0.92 -12.45 -8.46
C ILE A 380 2.14 -11.53 -8.44
N LEU A 381 1.99 -10.29 -8.88
CA LEU A 381 3.06 -9.30 -8.86
C LEU A 381 2.74 -8.24 -7.81
N ASP A 382 3.72 -7.93 -6.97
CA ASP A 382 3.76 -6.68 -6.23
C ASP A 382 4.49 -5.62 -7.06
N LEU A 383 3.73 -4.69 -7.64
CA LEU A 383 4.27 -3.61 -8.47
C LEU A 383 4.85 -2.47 -7.62
N GLY A 384 4.71 -2.53 -6.28
CA GLY A 384 5.25 -1.53 -5.35
C GLY A 384 6.72 -1.73 -5.04
N GLU A 385 7.26 -2.91 -5.33
CA GLU A 385 8.67 -3.25 -5.11
C GLU A 385 9.63 -2.42 -5.97
N ASP A 386 10.83 -2.20 -5.45
CA ASP A 386 11.87 -1.35 -6.05
C ASP A 386 12.12 -1.65 -7.53
N GLU A 387 12.10 -2.92 -7.92
CA GLU A 387 12.32 -3.33 -9.31
C GLU A 387 11.31 -2.74 -10.32
N PHE A 388 10.14 -2.30 -9.85
CA PHE A 388 9.11 -1.65 -10.65
C PHE A 388 8.99 -0.14 -10.41
N THR A 389 9.52 0.36 -9.28
CA THR A 389 9.41 1.77 -8.87
C THR A 389 10.68 2.57 -9.05
N VAL A 390 11.80 1.93 -9.40
CA VAL A 390 13.04 2.63 -9.80
C VAL A 390 12.76 3.55 -10.99
N GLY A 391 12.72 4.86 -10.72
CA GLY A 391 12.49 5.90 -11.72
C GLY A 391 11.04 6.16 -12.06
N ARG A 392 10.12 5.53 -11.36
CA ARG A 392 8.68 5.63 -11.57
C ARG A 392 8.01 5.95 -10.25
N PRO A 393 6.89 6.68 -10.25
CA PRO A 393 6.09 6.80 -9.04
C PRO A 393 5.60 5.42 -8.57
N HIS A 394 5.40 5.27 -7.27
CA HIS A 394 4.78 4.07 -6.69
C HIS A 394 3.41 3.81 -7.35
N PRO A 395 3.02 2.54 -7.62
CA PRO A 395 1.78 2.18 -8.32
C PRO A 395 0.48 2.57 -7.60
N MET A 396 0.54 2.96 -6.33
CA MET A 396 -0.63 3.55 -5.64
C MET A 396 -0.89 5.00 -6.07
N ILE A 397 0.11 5.70 -6.63
CA ILE A 397 0.00 7.08 -7.11
C ILE A 397 -0.21 7.09 -8.63
N ASP A 398 0.60 6.33 -9.37
CA ASP A 398 0.59 6.31 -10.83
C ASP A 398 0.27 4.91 -11.37
N PHE A 399 -0.77 4.78 -12.18
CA PHE A 399 -1.20 3.47 -12.68
C PHE A 399 -0.58 3.09 -14.03
N SER A 400 0.36 3.87 -14.59
CA SER A 400 0.85 3.67 -15.97
C SER A 400 1.38 2.25 -16.21
N LEU A 401 2.33 1.80 -15.39
CA LEU A 401 2.90 0.44 -15.49
C LEU A 401 1.82 -0.64 -15.31
N ARG A 402 0.91 -0.43 -14.36
CA ARG A 402 -0.16 -1.39 -14.08
C ARG A 402 -1.13 -1.48 -15.25
N ASN A 403 -1.48 -0.35 -15.85
CA ASN A 403 -2.35 -0.25 -17.01
C ASN A 403 -1.76 -0.97 -18.22
N GLU A 404 -0.45 -0.79 -18.45
CA GLU A 404 0.29 -1.54 -19.49
C GLU A 404 0.19 -3.06 -19.24
N LYS A 405 0.50 -3.51 -18.02
CA LYS A 405 0.41 -4.93 -17.65
C LYS A 405 -1.01 -5.50 -17.76
N ILE A 406 -2.06 -4.74 -17.43
CA ILE A 406 -3.45 -5.20 -17.60
C ILE A 406 -3.72 -5.51 -19.07
N ILE A 407 -3.32 -4.63 -19.99
CA ILE A 407 -3.53 -4.85 -21.43
C ILE A 407 -2.68 -6.01 -21.94
N GLU A 408 -1.42 -6.08 -21.55
CA GLU A 408 -0.51 -7.19 -21.91
C GLU A 408 -1.10 -8.54 -21.48
N GLN A 409 -1.56 -8.66 -20.23
CA GLN A 409 -2.13 -9.90 -19.73
C GLN A 409 -3.50 -10.22 -20.36
N ALA A 410 -4.30 -9.20 -20.72
CA ALA A 410 -5.56 -9.42 -21.42
C ALA A 410 -5.37 -9.93 -22.86
N GLU A 411 -4.23 -9.66 -23.50
CA GLU A 411 -3.88 -10.19 -24.82
C GLU A 411 -3.43 -11.66 -24.77
N ASN A 412 -3.01 -12.14 -23.59
CA ASN A 412 -2.61 -13.51 -23.39
C ASN A 412 -3.85 -14.44 -23.27
N LYS A 413 -4.08 -15.24 -24.31
CA LYS A 413 -5.24 -16.16 -24.42
C LYS A 413 -5.29 -17.24 -23.33
N ASN A 414 -4.21 -17.44 -22.57
CA ASN A 414 -4.17 -18.41 -21.49
C ASN A 414 -4.62 -17.81 -20.14
N VAL A 415 -4.85 -16.50 -20.08
CA VAL A 415 -5.27 -15.81 -18.86
C VAL A 415 -6.80 -15.87 -18.72
N ALA A 416 -7.25 -16.49 -17.64
CA ALA A 416 -8.65 -16.60 -17.27
C ALA A 416 -9.09 -15.45 -16.35
N VAL A 417 -8.21 -15.00 -15.46
CA VAL A 417 -8.53 -14.00 -14.44
C VAL A 417 -7.41 -12.97 -14.33
N ILE A 418 -7.76 -11.68 -14.32
CA ILE A 418 -6.90 -10.60 -13.83
C ILE A 418 -7.45 -10.13 -12.48
N LEU A 419 -6.59 -10.05 -11.47
CA LEU A 419 -6.93 -9.64 -10.10
C LEU A 419 -6.17 -8.36 -9.73
N LEU A 420 -6.89 -7.35 -9.24
CA LEU A 420 -6.36 -6.02 -8.89
C LEU A 420 -6.80 -5.60 -7.47
N ASP A 421 -5.94 -4.95 -6.72
CA ASP A 421 -6.29 -4.08 -5.57
C ASP A 421 -6.38 -2.60 -5.99
N VAL A 422 -7.42 -1.89 -5.57
CA VAL A 422 -7.51 -0.43 -5.77
C VAL A 422 -7.49 0.22 -4.40
N VAL A 423 -6.32 0.72 -3.99
CA VAL A 423 -6.13 1.38 -2.70
C VAL A 423 -6.39 2.87 -2.82
N LEU A 424 -7.37 3.36 -2.05
CA LEU A 424 -7.80 4.76 -2.01
C LEU A 424 -7.21 5.48 -0.78
N GLY A 425 -7.60 6.74 -0.61
CA GLY A 425 -7.22 7.57 0.54
C GLY A 425 -6.28 8.71 0.17
N PHE A 426 -5.82 9.41 1.19
CA PHE A 426 -4.79 10.44 1.07
C PHE A 426 -3.49 9.84 0.52
N GLY A 427 -2.73 10.63 -0.22
CA GLY A 427 -1.48 10.20 -0.87
C GLY A 427 -1.67 9.31 -2.11
N ALA A 428 -2.77 8.57 -2.22
CA ALA A 428 -3.07 7.70 -3.37
C ALA A 428 -3.56 8.50 -4.60
N ASN A 429 -3.68 7.82 -5.74
CA ASN A 429 -4.23 8.39 -6.97
C ASN A 429 -5.60 9.04 -6.73
N LEU A 430 -5.79 10.30 -7.16
CA LEU A 430 -7.02 11.07 -6.92
C LEU A 430 -8.15 10.74 -7.91
N ALA A 431 -7.85 10.10 -9.04
CA ALA A 431 -8.81 9.79 -10.09
C ALA A 431 -8.65 8.35 -10.61
N PRO A 432 -8.69 7.32 -9.73
CA PRO A 432 -8.38 5.94 -10.10
C PRO A 432 -9.31 5.39 -11.17
N SER A 433 -10.60 5.73 -11.12
CA SER A 433 -11.58 5.33 -12.13
C SER A 433 -11.29 5.91 -13.51
N ALA A 434 -10.81 7.16 -13.58
CA ALA A 434 -10.53 7.82 -14.86
C ALA A 434 -9.42 7.08 -15.63
N GLU A 435 -8.49 6.46 -14.90
CA GLU A 435 -7.38 5.70 -15.47
C GLU A 435 -7.72 4.22 -15.69
N LEU A 436 -8.39 3.57 -14.74
CA LEU A 436 -8.68 2.13 -14.82
C LEU A 436 -9.85 1.80 -15.75
N VAL A 437 -10.92 2.60 -15.76
CA VAL A 437 -12.14 2.28 -16.54
C VAL A 437 -11.85 2.13 -18.04
N PRO A 438 -11.10 3.03 -18.71
CA PRO A 438 -10.76 2.84 -20.13
C PRO A 438 -9.95 1.57 -20.37
N VAL A 439 -9.03 1.25 -19.46
CA VAL A 439 -8.12 0.09 -19.54
C VAL A 439 -8.90 -1.22 -19.36
N ILE A 440 -9.80 -1.29 -18.37
CA ILE A 440 -10.69 -2.43 -18.12
C ILE A 440 -11.57 -2.68 -19.34
N LYS A 441 -12.23 -1.64 -19.87
CA LYS A 441 -13.06 -1.78 -21.08
C LYS A 441 -12.26 -2.27 -22.28
N LYS A 442 -11.03 -1.77 -22.45
CA LYS A 442 -10.13 -2.20 -23.53
C LYS A 442 -9.69 -3.65 -23.36
N ALA A 443 -9.35 -4.08 -22.14
CA ALA A 443 -8.99 -5.45 -21.81
C ALA A 443 -10.14 -6.42 -22.11
N LEU A 444 -11.35 -6.13 -21.60
CA LEU A 444 -12.54 -6.96 -21.82
C LEU A 444 -13.00 -6.97 -23.29
N LYS A 445 -12.78 -5.88 -24.04
CA LYS A 445 -13.02 -5.89 -25.49
C LYS A 445 -12.05 -6.82 -26.24
N LYS A 446 -10.80 -6.93 -25.78
CA LYS A 446 -9.78 -7.81 -26.37
C LYS A 446 -9.99 -9.29 -25.99
N SER A 447 -10.44 -9.54 -24.77
CA SER A 447 -10.72 -10.88 -24.25
C SER A 447 -12.06 -10.89 -23.51
N PRO A 448 -13.19 -11.06 -24.25
CA PRO A 448 -14.55 -11.01 -23.67
C PRO A 448 -14.82 -12.04 -22.58
N GLU A 449 -14.12 -13.17 -22.61
CA GLU A 449 -14.24 -14.27 -21.65
C GLU A 449 -13.42 -14.05 -20.38
N LEU A 450 -12.48 -13.09 -20.38
CA LEU A 450 -11.67 -12.73 -19.22
C LEU A 450 -12.55 -12.24 -18.06
N THR A 451 -12.31 -12.75 -16.84
CA THR A 451 -12.87 -12.11 -15.63
C THR A 451 -11.84 -11.17 -15.04
N LEU A 452 -12.20 -9.90 -14.87
CA LEU A 452 -11.40 -8.93 -14.14
C LEU A 452 -12.01 -8.74 -12.75
N VAL A 453 -11.27 -9.09 -11.71
CA VAL A 453 -11.68 -9.01 -10.30
C VAL A 453 -10.92 -7.87 -9.63
N CYS A 454 -11.62 -7.04 -8.86
CA CYS A 454 -11.01 -5.96 -8.08
C CYS A 454 -11.42 -6.04 -6.61
N SER A 455 -10.50 -5.73 -5.70
CA SER A 455 -10.83 -5.22 -4.36
C SER A 455 -10.67 -3.70 -4.32
N VAL A 456 -11.49 -3.01 -3.53
CA VAL A 456 -11.35 -1.55 -3.31
C VAL A 456 -11.15 -1.28 -1.82
N THR A 457 -9.92 -0.96 -1.45
CA THR A 457 -9.51 -0.60 -0.09
C THR A 457 -9.71 0.90 0.12
N GLY A 458 -10.64 1.27 1.00
CA GLY A 458 -10.94 2.67 1.31
C GLY A 458 -12.35 2.87 1.87
N THR A 459 -12.78 4.12 1.97
CA THR A 459 -14.10 4.51 2.50
C THR A 459 -14.82 5.50 1.58
N GLU A 460 -16.10 5.76 1.85
CA GLU A 460 -16.86 6.82 1.17
C GLU A 460 -16.38 8.24 1.52
N LYS A 461 -15.63 8.38 2.62
CA LYS A 461 -15.08 9.65 3.11
C LYS A 461 -13.73 10.00 2.47
N ASP A 462 -13.09 9.04 1.82
CA ASP A 462 -11.85 9.28 1.09
C ASP A 462 -12.05 10.29 -0.03
N PRO A 463 -11.00 11.04 -0.45
CA PRO A 463 -11.09 12.00 -1.53
C PRO A 463 -11.67 11.44 -2.83
N GLN A 464 -11.42 10.16 -3.11
CA GLN A 464 -11.89 9.46 -4.31
C GLN A 464 -13.34 8.95 -4.19
N ASN A 465 -13.85 8.79 -2.96
CA ASN A 465 -15.13 8.15 -2.61
C ASN A 465 -15.24 6.68 -3.09
N LYS A 466 -15.08 5.71 -2.17
CA LYS A 466 -15.15 4.27 -2.47
C LYS A 466 -16.40 3.84 -3.24
N LYS A 467 -17.58 4.34 -2.87
CA LYS A 467 -18.85 3.96 -3.51
C LYS A 467 -18.89 4.38 -4.97
N LYS A 468 -18.43 5.59 -5.27
CA LYS A 468 -18.29 6.08 -6.64
C LYS A 468 -17.33 5.22 -7.45
N VAL A 469 -16.11 5.00 -6.93
CA VAL A 469 -15.08 4.19 -7.60
C VAL A 469 -15.58 2.77 -7.86
N LYS A 470 -16.17 2.11 -6.86
CA LYS A 470 -16.76 0.78 -7.00
C LYS A 470 -17.78 0.74 -8.15
N SER A 471 -18.73 1.67 -8.16
CA SER A 471 -19.77 1.71 -9.20
C SER A 471 -19.18 1.95 -10.59
N GLU A 472 -18.18 2.82 -10.73
CA GLU A 472 -17.54 3.10 -12.02
C GLU A 472 -16.77 1.89 -12.55
N LEU A 473 -16.08 1.14 -11.69
CA LEU A 473 -15.38 -0.11 -12.05
C LEU A 473 -16.37 -1.23 -12.42
N GLU A 474 -17.46 -1.40 -11.67
CA GLU A 474 -18.52 -2.36 -11.99
C GLU A 474 -19.18 -2.04 -13.35
N ASN A 475 -19.47 -0.76 -13.60
CA ASN A 475 -20.00 -0.29 -14.89
C ASN A 475 -19.01 -0.48 -16.05
N ALA A 476 -17.71 -0.63 -15.77
CA ALA A 476 -16.69 -0.97 -16.76
C ALA A 476 -16.64 -2.48 -17.06
N GLY A 477 -17.32 -3.31 -16.27
CA GLY A 477 -17.35 -4.77 -16.40
C GLY A 477 -16.46 -5.52 -15.41
N ALA A 478 -15.83 -4.83 -14.45
CA ALA A 478 -15.07 -5.47 -13.40
C ALA A 478 -15.99 -6.09 -12.33
N MET A 479 -15.60 -7.24 -11.79
CA MET A 479 -16.20 -7.82 -10.58
C MET A 479 -15.54 -7.19 -9.35
N VAL A 480 -16.23 -6.28 -8.66
CA VAL A 480 -15.68 -5.60 -7.48
C VAL A 480 -16.15 -6.28 -6.20
N MET A 481 -15.20 -6.77 -5.41
CA MET A 481 -15.44 -7.43 -4.13
C MET A 481 -15.20 -6.48 -2.96
N ASP A 482 -15.84 -6.76 -1.82
CA ASP A 482 -15.86 -5.83 -0.68
C ASP A 482 -14.55 -5.78 0.14
N SER A 483 -13.71 -6.80 0.00
CA SER A 483 -12.40 -6.95 0.64
C SER A 483 -11.39 -7.62 -0.29
N ASN A 484 -10.10 -7.48 0.01
CA ASN A 484 -9.03 -8.21 -0.65
C ASN A 484 -9.21 -9.72 -0.51
N ALA A 485 -9.55 -10.20 0.68
CA ALA A 485 -9.79 -11.61 0.93
C ALA A 485 -10.91 -12.17 0.02
N ALA A 486 -12.02 -11.46 -0.11
CA ALA A 486 -13.12 -11.85 -0.99
C ALA A 486 -12.71 -11.85 -2.48
N ALA A 487 -11.94 -10.86 -2.93
CA ALA A 487 -11.41 -10.80 -4.30
C ALA A 487 -10.49 -11.99 -4.62
N SER A 488 -9.58 -12.31 -3.69
CA SER A 488 -8.62 -13.40 -3.86
C SER A 488 -9.29 -14.78 -3.80
N GLU A 489 -10.29 -14.95 -2.94
CA GLU A 489 -11.08 -16.18 -2.89
C GLU A 489 -11.86 -16.44 -4.18
N VAL A 490 -12.59 -15.44 -4.70
CA VAL A 490 -13.36 -15.62 -5.93
C VAL A 490 -12.44 -15.92 -7.11
N ALA A 491 -11.31 -15.20 -7.21
CA ALA A 491 -10.35 -15.40 -8.28
C ALA A 491 -9.72 -16.81 -8.23
N GLY A 492 -9.29 -17.27 -7.05
CA GLY A 492 -8.74 -18.62 -6.87
C GLY A 492 -9.77 -19.73 -7.15
N LYS A 493 -11.01 -19.55 -6.71
CA LYS A 493 -12.10 -20.50 -6.96
C LYS A 493 -12.51 -20.56 -8.42
N ILE A 494 -12.44 -19.44 -9.17
CA ILE A 494 -12.65 -19.47 -10.63
C ILE A 494 -11.65 -20.43 -11.26
N ILE A 495 -10.35 -20.25 -10.99
CA ILE A 495 -9.29 -21.10 -11.55
C ILE A 495 -9.44 -22.56 -11.12
N LYS A 496 -9.76 -22.81 -9.84
CA LYS A 496 -10.01 -24.17 -9.32
C LYS A 496 -11.12 -24.88 -10.10
N ASN A 497 -12.17 -24.16 -10.50
CA ASN A 497 -13.31 -24.70 -11.24
C ASN A 497 -13.07 -24.85 -12.75
N LEU A 498 -11.89 -24.48 -13.27
CA LEU A 498 -11.50 -24.74 -14.67
C LEU A 498 -10.92 -26.14 -14.87
N LYS A 499 -10.59 -26.83 -13.77
CA LYS A 499 -9.98 -28.16 -13.77
C LYS A 499 -10.99 -29.27 -13.96
#